data_AF-A0A2N5E4V2-F1
#
_entry.id   AF-A0A2N5E4V2-F1
#
_cell.length_a   1.000
_cell.length_b   1.000
_cell.length_c   1.000
_cell.angle_alpha   90.00
_cell.angle_beta   90.00
_cell.angle_gamma   90.00
#
_symmetry.space_group_name_H-M   'P 1'
#
loop_
_entity.id
_entity.type
_entity.pdbx_description
1 polymer ?
#
loop_
_entity_poly.entity_id
_entity_poly.type
_entity_poly.pdbx_seq_one_letter_code
_entity_poly.pdbx_strand_id
1 'polypeptide(L)'
;MTPAGSPTRPDKAGQFVSGIFTYCTTNKGLAARLRRADNPDTETQSWEVLAAWRINLEWEDERLPYATVAAAIARSKQAHNGSLSLGRALAACYDNNPENAQGKARLRRLLACHTTPELCRILRPLLRLIENKVSAVLDYHRLLNQLLRFQGNPQRIKAQWAGEFYGALDEEAAGND
;
A
#
# COMPACT_ATOMS: atom_id res chain seq x y z
N MET A 1 -32.03 -13.99 25.75
CA MET A 1 -30.68 -14.55 25.49
C MET A 1 -30.09 -13.80 24.31
N THR A 2 -29.17 -12.88 24.58
CA THR A 2 -28.44 -12.12 23.55
C THR A 2 -27.19 -12.92 23.19
N PRO A 3 -26.89 -13.21 21.90
CA PRO A 3 -25.69 -13.95 21.58
C PRO A 3 -24.48 -13.02 21.81
N ALA A 4 -23.57 -13.46 22.67
CA ALA A 4 -22.28 -12.81 22.86
C ALA A 4 -21.50 -12.88 21.54
N GLY A 5 -21.20 -11.72 20.97
CA GLY A 5 -20.32 -11.61 19.80
C GLY A 5 -18.96 -12.19 20.15
N SER A 6 -18.49 -13.14 19.35
CA SER A 6 -17.15 -13.69 19.42
C SER A 6 -16.11 -12.56 19.44
N PRO A 7 -15.06 -12.61 20.28
CA PRO A 7 -14.03 -11.58 20.28
C PRO A 7 -13.41 -11.50 18.88
N THR A 8 -13.60 -10.36 18.21
CA THR A 8 -13.01 -10.08 16.90
C THR A 8 -11.50 -10.23 17.03
N ARG A 9 -10.92 -11.18 16.27
CA ARG A 9 -9.46 -11.39 16.26
C ARG A 9 -8.78 -10.04 16.01
N PRO A 10 -7.79 -9.64 16.82
CA PRO A 10 -7.16 -8.34 16.68
C PRO A 10 -6.55 -8.20 15.27
N ASP A 11 -6.89 -7.10 14.61
CA ASP A 11 -6.39 -6.76 13.28
C ASP A 11 -4.94 -6.26 13.37
N LYS A 12 -3.98 -7.20 13.33
CA LYS A 12 -2.54 -6.90 13.38
C LYS A 12 -2.11 -5.89 12.29
N ALA A 13 -2.70 -5.98 11.09
CA ALA A 13 -2.37 -5.08 9.98
C ALA A 13 -2.86 -3.65 10.27
N GLY A 14 -4.09 -3.50 10.77
CA GLY A 14 -4.64 -2.20 11.15
C GLY A 14 -3.84 -1.55 12.28
N GLN A 15 -3.54 -2.32 13.34
CA GLN A 15 -2.73 -1.84 14.47
C GLN A 15 -1.33 -1.41 14.02
N PHE A 16 -0.69 -2.19 13.15
CA PHE A 16 0.61 -1.84 12.57
C PHE A 16 0.53 -0.51 11.84
N VAL A 17 -0.42 -0.33 10.91
CA VAL A 17 -0.56 0.91 10.13
C VAL A 17 -0.77 2.12 11.04
N SER A 18 -1.71 2.04 11.97
CA SER A 18 -1.94 3.12 12.95
C SER A 18 -0.69 3.42 13.78
N GLY A 19 0.03 2.37 14.21
CA GLY A 19 1.27 2.50 14.96
C GLY A 19 2.38 3.20 14.15
N ILE A 20 2.56 2.87 12.87
CA ILE A 20 3.54 3.56 12.03
C ILE A 20 3.20 5.04 11.83
N PHE A 21 1.92 5.39 11.67
CA PHE A 21 1.50 6.79 11.64
C PHE A 21 1.90 7.53 12.92
N THR A 22 1.56 6.98 14.09
CA THR A 22 1.96 7.54 15.40
C THR A 22 3.47 7.64 15.55
N TYR A 23 4.23 6.63 15.10
CA TYR A 23 5.70 6.69 15.15
C TYR A 23 6.27 7.77 14.25
N CYS A 24 5.70 7.99 13.06
CA CYS A 24 6.19 8.99 12.13
C CYS A 24 5.98 10.43 12.64
N THR A 25 4.94 10.67 13.45
CA THR A 25 4.68 11.98 14.05
C THR A 25 5.50 12.22 15.33
N THR A 26 5.75 11.17 16.12
CA THR A 26 6.43 11.27 17.42
C THR A 26 7.95 11.07 17.35
N ASN A 27 8.48 10.37 16.34
CA ASN A 27 9.90 10.08 16.20
C ASN A 27 10.42 10.34 14.77
N LYS A 28 10.95 11.55 14.55
CA LYS A 28 11.48 11.98 13.24
C LYS A 28 12.68 11.15 12.76
N GLY A 29 13.51 10.64 13.68
CA GLY A 29 14.68 9.83 13.35
C GLY A 29 14.30 8.46 12.81
N LEU A 30 13.35 7.78 13.47
CA LEU A 30 12.78 6.52 12.98
C LEU A 30 12.04 6.72 11.65
N ALA A 31 11.25 7.79 11.52
CA ALA A 31 10.61 8.12 10.24
C ALA A 31 11.64 8.25 9.11
N ALA A 32 12.79 8.89 9.36
CA ALA A 32 13.87 9.00 8.38
C ALA A 32 14.53 7.65 8.04
N ARG A 33 14.64 6.72 8.99
CA ARG A 33 15.12 5.35 8.74
C ARG A 33 14.14 4.56 7.88
N LEU A 34 12.83 4.63 8.18
CA LEU A 34 11.79 3.97 7.38
C LEU A 34 11.76 4.48 5.94
N ARG A 35 11.90 5.80 5.72
CA ARG A 35 12.00 6.35 4.36
C ARG A 35 13.22 5.82 3.60
N ARG A 36 14.38 5.72 4.28
CA ARG A 36 15.61 5.17 3.68
C ARG A 36 15.46 3.68 3.38
N ALA A 37 14.81 2.92 4.25
CA ALA A 37 14.58 1.48 4.04
C ALA A 37 13.71 1.14 2.81
N ASP A 38 13.15 2.16 2.14
CA ASP A 38 12.52 1.98 0.83
C ASP A 38 13.52 1.59 -0.26
N ASN A 39 14.80 1.93 -0.12
CA ASN A 39 15.87 1.39 -0.97
C ASN A 39 16.26 -0.01 -0.46
N PRO A 40 16.25 -1.06 -1.32
CA PRO A 40 16.74 -2.40 -0.99
C PRO A 40 18.10 -2.43 -0.28
N ASP A 41 19.05 -1.57 -0.69
CA ASP A 41 20.41 -1.53 -0.11
C ASP A 41 20.41 -1.09 1.36
N THR A 42 19.37 -0.37 1.78
CA THR A 42 19.23 0.15 3.14
C THR A 42 18.03 -0.41 3.88
N GLU A 43 17.49 -1.53 3.39
CA GLU A 43 16.28 -2.16 3.94
C GLU A 43 16.41 -2.53 5.44
N THR A 44 17.60 -2.97 5.86
CA THR A 44 17.91 -3.33 7.25
C THR A 44 17.61 -2.21 8.26
N GLN A 45 17.55 -0.96 7.81
CA GLN A 45 17.19 0.18 8.66
C GLN A 45 15.76 0.11 9.21
N SER A 46 14.86 -0.66 8.56
CA SER A 46 13.49 -0.90 9.02
C SER A 46 13.36 -2.05 10.04
N TRP A 47 14.35 -2.93 10.14
CA TRP A 47 14.22 -4.21 10.85
C TRP A 47 13.91 -4.05 12.34
N GLU A 48 14.47 -3.04 13.00
CA GLU A 48 14.18 -2.75 14.41
C GLU A 48 12.68 -2.48 14.63
N VAL A 49 12.07 -1.69 13.74
CA VAL A 49 10.63 -1.39 13.80
C VAL A 49 9.83 -2.65 13.50
N LEU A 50 10.18 -3.39 12.46
CA LEU A 50 9.48 -4.62 12.08
C LEU A 50 9.56 -5.71 13.16
N ALA A 51 10.73 -5.86 13.80
CA ALA A 51 10.94 -6.79 14.90
C ALA A 51 10.12 -6.42 16.14
N ALA A 52 10.00 -5.13 16.47
CA ALA A 52 9.15 -4.66 17.56
C ALA A 52 7.66 -5.05 17.35
N TRP A 53 7.23 -5.16 16.10
CA TRP A 53 5.89 -5.64 15.72
C TRP A 53 5.78 -7.16 15.56
N ARG A 54 6.83 -7.91 15.91
CA ARG A 54 6.91 -9.38 15.76
C ARG A 54 6.61 -9.81 14.33
N ILE A 55 7.21 -9.11 13.36
CA ILE A 55 7.21 -9.52 11.94
C ILE A 55 8.37 -10.47 11.72
N ASN A 56 8.13 -11.61 11.06
CA ASN A 56 9.21 -12.51 10.68
C ASN A 56 10.10 -11.85 9.63
N LEU A 57 11.36 -11.58 9.99
CA LEU A 57 12.30 -10.89 9.11
C LEU A 57 12.90 -11.82 8.04
N GLU A 58 12.93 -13.13 8.27
CA GLU A 58 13.49 -14.10 7.33
C GLU A 58 12.52 -14.38 6.18
N TRP A 59 11.22 -14.31 6.44
CA TRP A 59 10.20 -14.62 5.45
C TRP A 59 9.81 -13.38 4.65
N GLU A 60 10.28 -13.30 3.40
CA GLU A 60 10.06 -12.14 2.54
C GLU A 60 8.58 -11.83 2.26
N ASP A 61 7.72 -12.87 2.14
CA ASP A 61 6.28 -12.68 1.89
C ASP A 61 5.56 -12.04 3.10
N GLU A 62 6.14 -12.12 4.30
CA GLU A 62 5.66 -11.35 5.46
C GLU A 62 6.40 -10.01 5.55
N ARG A 63 7.73 -10.02 5.56
CA ARG A 63 8.57 -8.83 5.79
C ARG A 63 8.33 -7.72 4.76
N LEU A 64 8.35 -8.04 3.46
CA LEU A 64 8.34 -7.03 2.40
C LEU A 64 7.04 -6.23 2.33
N PRO A 65 5.84 -6.81 2.51
CA PRO A 65 4.60 -6.06 2.67
C PRO A 65 4.68 -4.99 3.77
N TYR A 66 5.09 -5.39 4.98
CA TYR A 66 5.19 -4.48 6.12
C TYR A 66 6.24 -3.39 5.86
N ALA A 67 7.42 -3.75 5.35
CA ALA A 67 8.48 -2.80 5.01
C ALA A 67 8.03 -1.78 3.96
N THR A 68 7.39 -2.25 2.89
CA THR A 68 6.91 -1.42 1.77
C THR A 68 5.86 -0.41 2.24
N VAL A 69 4.89 -0.86 3.04
CA VAL A 69 3.83 0.02 3.57
C VAL A 69 4.39 1.00 4.59
N ALA A 70 5.26 0.56 5.52
CA ALA A 70 5.85 1.46 6.51
C ALA A 70 6.70 2.56 5.87
N ALA A 71 7.48 2.22 4.84
CA ALA A 71 8.26 3.19 4.08
C ALA A 71 7.36 4.21 3.36
N ALA A 72 6.25 3.75 2.76
CA ALA A 72 5.29 4.63 2.09
C ALA A 72 4.57 5.58 3.07
N ILE A 73 4.11 5.07 4.22
CA ILE A 73 3.55 5.91 5.29
C ILE A 73 4.57 6.98 5.72
N ALA A 74 5.81 6.58 5.99
CA ALA A 74 6.85 7.50 6.43
C ALA A 74 7.19 8.59 5.41
N ARG A 75 7.05 8.31 4.10
CA ARG A 75 7.23 9.29 3.02
C ARG A 75 6.02 10.20 2.81
N SER A 76 4.80 9.67 2.97
CA SER A 76 3.55 10.40 2.76
C SER A 76 3.43 11.65 3.64
N LYS A 77 4.06 11.62 4.83
CA LYS A 77 3.96 12.66 5.88
C LYS A 77 2.52 12.94 6.32
N GLN A 78 1.60 12.04 6.03
CA GLN A 78 0.21 12.13 6.47
C GLN A 78 0.09 11.72 7.93
N ALA A 79 -0.91 12.26 8.63
CA ALA A 79 -1.12 11.96 10.05
C ALA A 79 -1.91 10.66 10.27
N HIS A 80 -2.74 10.26 9.30
CA HIS A 80 -3.69 9.15 9.43
C HIS A 80 -3.83 8.36 8.12
N ASN A 81 -4.35 7.14 8.24
CA ASN A 81 -4.71 6.31 7.09
C ASN A 81 -5.80 6.99 6.26
N GLY A 82 -5.71 6.88 4.94
CA GLY A 82 -6.72 7.40 4.03
C GLY A 82 -7.76 6.36 3.63
N SER A 83 -8.53 6.70 2.60
CA SER A 83 -9.56 5.85 2.00
C SER A 83 -9.33 5.59 0.51
N LEU A 84 -8.32 6.22 -0.10
CA LEU A 84 -8.06 6.08 -1.53
C LEU A 84 -7.47 4.70 -1.82
N SER A 85 -8.18 3.91 -2.63
CA SER A 85 -7.71 2.60 -3.07
C SER A 85 -6.57 2.71 -4.09
N LEU A 86 -5.71 1.68 -4.17
CA LEU A 86 -4.55 1.69 -5.07
C LEU A 86 -4.93 1.89 -6.56
N GLY A 87 -5.98 1.22 -7.06
CA GLY A 87 -6.39 1.35 -8.46
C GLY A 87 -6.83 2.77 -8.81
N ARG A 88 -7.70 3.35 -7.98
CA ARG A 88 -8.15 4.76 -8.12
C ARG A 88 -6.98 5.74 -7.99
N ALA A 89 -6.04 5.50 -7.07
CA ALA A 89 -4.86 6.36 -6.91
C ALA A 89 -3.96 6.36 -8.15
N LEU A 90 -3.78 5.19 -8.79
CA LEU A 90 -3.02 5.10 -10.02
C LEU A 90 -3.74 5.81 -11.19
N ALA A 91 -5.07 5.73 -11.28
CA ALA A 91 -5.84 6.49 -12.27
C ALA A 91 -5.67 8.00 -12.06
N ALA A 92 -5.78 8.47 -10.80
CA ALA A 92 -5.62 9.87 -10.42
C ALA A 92 -4.22 10.44 -10.73
N CYS A 93 -3.18 9.61 -10.83
CA CYS A 93 -1.84 10.06 -11.26
C CYS A 93 -1.79 10.56 -12.73
N TYR A 94 -2.86 10.30 -13.47
CA TYR A 94 -3.02 10.60 -14.88
C TYR A 94 -4.36 11.30 -15.14
N ASP A 95 -4.84 12.06 -14.16
CA ASP A 95 -6.05 12.88 -14.24
C ASP A 95 -7.30 12.06 -14.61
N ASN A 96 -7.33 10.78 -14.20
CA ASN A 96 -8.34 9.79 -14.57
C ASN A 96 -8.60 9.70 -16.10
N ASN A 97 -7.64 10.11 -16.92
CA ASN A 97 -7.81 10.18 -18.37
C ASN A 97 -7.83 8.77 -18.99
N PRO A 98 -8.95 8.32 -19.60
CA PRO A 98 -9.06 6.99 -20.21
C PRO A 98 -8.05 6.76 -21.34
N GLU A 99 -7.65 7.80 -22.06
CA GLU A 99 -6.72 7.73 -23.18
C GLU A 99 -5.24 7.65 -22.73
N ASN A 100 -4.98 7.76 -21.42
CA ASN A 100 -3.61 7.73 -20.92
C ASN A 100 -3.00 6.31 -20.95
N ALA A 101 -2.17 6.07 -21.96
CA ALA A 101 -1.47 4.79 -22.14
C ALA A 101 -0.47 4.47 -21.01
N GLN A 102 0.10 5.48 -20.34
CA GLN A 102 1.09 5.26 -19.28
C GLN A 102 0.45 4.69 -18.01
N GLY A 103 -0.72 5.20 -17.61
CA GLY A 103 -1.51 4.66 -16.50
C GLY A 103 -1.87 3.19 -16.73
N LYS A 104 -2.43 2.89 -17.91
CA LYS A 104 -2.74 1.51 -18.35
C LYS A 104 -1.50 0.60 -18.36
N ALA A 105 -0.35 1.09 -18.80
CA ALA A 105 0.89 0.31 -18.81
C ALA A 105 1.41 0.00 -17.39
N ARG A 106 1.35 0.96 -16.47
CA ARG A 106 1.73 0.74 -15.06
C ARG A 106 0.80 -0.25 -14.38
N LEU A 107 -0.51 -0.15 -14.61
CA LEU A 107 -1.46 -1.12 -14.10
C LEU A 107 -1.12 -2.53 -14.62
N ARG A 108 -0.95 -2.70 -15.94
CA ARG A 108 -0.59 -4.01 -16.52
C ARG A 108 0.67 -4.61 -15.90
N ARG A 109 1.70 -3.79 -15.63
CA ARG A 109 2.92 -4.23 -14.96
C ARG A 109 2.64 -4.73 -13.53
N LEU A 110 1.79 -4.02 -12.78
CA LEU A 110 1.38 -4.44 -11.44
C LEU A 110 0.61 -5.77 -11.48
N LEU A 111 -0.33 -5.90 -12.43
CA LEU A 111 -1.13 -7.12 -12.61
C LEU A 111 -0.33 -8.31 -13.13
N ALA A 112 0.82 -8.08 -13.76
CA ALA A 112 1.73 -9.12 -14.23
C ALA A 112 2.60 -9.73 -13.14
N CYS A 113 2.63 -9.19 -11.91
CA CYS A 113 3.43 -9.75 -10.82
C CYS A 113 2.88 -11.12 -10.37
N HIS A 114 3.76 -12.06 -10.02
CA HIS A 114 3.40 -13.42 -9.58
C HIS A 114 3.74 -13.70 -8.13
N THR A 115 4.66 -12.94 -7.54
CA THR A 115 5.13 -13.13 -6.17
C THR A 115 4.99 -11.85 -5.34
N THR A 116 4.84 -11.98 -4.02
CA THR A 116 4.79 -10.84 -3.11
C THR A 116 6.07 -10.00 -3.16
N PRO A 117 7.29 -10.58 -3.21
CA PRO A 117 8.52 -9.80 -3.32
C PRO A 117 8.62 -9.00 -4.63
N GLU A 118 8.28 -9.60 -5.76
CA GLU A 118 8.21 -8.91 -7.06
C GLU A 118 7.22 -7.75 -7.02
N LEU A 119 6.03 -8.01 -6.50
CA LEU A 119 4.97 -7.00 -6.34
C LEU A 119 5.45 -5.83 -5.48
N CYS A 120 6.07 -6.08 -4.33
CA CYS A 120 6.65 -5.04 -3.47
C CYS A 120 7.72 -4.21 -4.21
N ARG A 121 8.58 -4.84 -5.03
CA ARG A 121 9.59 -4.12 -5.83
C ARG A 121 8.95 -3.18 -6.86
N ILE A 122 7.87 -3.59 -7.51
CA ILE A 122 7.12 -2.75 -8.45
C ILE A 122 6.33 -1.66 -7.74
N LEU A 123 5.78 -1.94 -6.55
CA LEU A 123 4.98 -1.01 -5.78
C LEU A 123 5.80 0.17 -5.24
N ARG A 124 7.02 -0.03 -4.76
CA ARG A 124 7.85 1.05 -4.19
C ARG A 124 7.94 2.30 -5.09
N PRO A 125 8.37 2.21 -6.37
CA PRO A 125 8.38 3.38 -7.25
C PRO A 125 6.98 3.86 -7.63
N LEU A 126 5.97 2.98 -7.66
CA LEU A 126 4.59 3.38 -7.93
C LEU A 126 3.98 4.20 -6.78
N LEU A 127 4.21 3.81 -5.53
CA LEU A 127 3.75 4.53 -4.35
C LEU A 127 4.40 5.91 -4.27
N ARG A 128 5.70 6.04 -4.61
CA ARG A 128 6.37 7.34 -4.74
C ARG A 128 5.71 8.22 -5.80
N LEU A 129 5.32 7.66 -6.95
CA LEU A 129 4.61 8.41 -7.98
C LEU A 129 3.27 8.92 -7.45
N ILE A 130 2.49 8.05 -6.80
CA ILE A 130 1.19 8.41 -6.21
C ILE A 130 1.37 9.53 -5.18
N GLU A 131 2.31 9.38 -4.25
CA GLU A 131 2.61 10.39 -3.22
C GLU A 131 2.97 11.75 -3.82
N ASN A 132 3.63 11.77 -4.99
CA ASN A 132 4.04 13.02 -5.65
C ASN A 132 2.93 13.66 -6.48
N LYS A 133 1.96 12.89 -6.96
CA LYS A 133 0.93 13.35 -7.91
C LYS A 133 -0.46 13.50 -7.30
N VAL A 134 -0.75 12.76 -6.24
CA VAL A 134 -2.11 12.63 -5.70
C VAL A 134 -2.12 13.17 -4.27
N SER A 135 -2.99 14.14 -4.02
CA SER A 135 -3.15 14.76 -2.69
C SER A 135 -3.92 13.88 -1.71
N ALA A 136 -4.86 13.08 -2.22
CA ALA A 136 -5.65 12.17 -1.41
C ALA A 136 -4.81 11.00 -0.87
N VAL A 137 -5.06 10.64 0.39
CA VAL A 137 -4.25 9.66 1.13
C VAL A 137 -4.69 8.24 0.79
N LEU A 138 -3.72 7.36 0.53
CA LEU A 138 -3.95 5.94 0.31
C LEU A 138 -4.51 5.26 1.56
N ASP A 139 -5.36 4.26 1.33
CA ASP A 139 -5.72 3.28 2.34
C ASP A 139 -4.60 2.23 2.48
N TYR A 140 -3.62 2.55 3.31
CA TYR A 140 -2.47 1.70 3.61
C TYR A 140 -2.85 0.43 4.38
N HIS A 141 -3.92 0.45 5.17
CA HIS A 141 -4.43 -0.73 5.86
C HIS A 141 -4.97 -1.75 4.88
N ARG A 142 -5.80 -1.29 3.93
CA ARG A 142 -6.30 -2.12 2.85
C ARG A 142 -5.16 -2.62 1.97
N LEU A 143 -4.24 -1.74 1.58
CA LEU A 143 -3.07 -2.11 0.79
C LEU A 143 -2.25 -3.22 1.49
N LEU A 144 -1.90 -3.06 2.76
CA LEU A 144 -1.14 -4.06 3.51
C LEU A 144 -1.84 -5.42 3.53
N ASN A 145 -3.15 -5.45 3.78
CA ASN A 145 -3.94 -6.68 3.74
C ASN A 145 -3.93 -7.35 2.36
N GLN A 146 -3.98 -6.55 1.28
CA GLN A 146 -3.92 -7.08 -0.08
C GLN A 146 -2.55 -7.69 -0.38
N LEU A 147 -1.45 -7.07 0.07
CA LEU A 147 -0.10 -7.61 -0.07
C LEU A 147 0.10 -8.91 0.69
N LEU A 148 -0.32 -8.97 1.96
CA LEU A 148 -0.20 -10.17 2.80
C LEU A 148 -1.04 -11.35 2.29
N ARG A 149 -2.08 -11.09 1.49
CA ARG A 149 -2.94 -12.13 0.90
C ARG A 149 -2.57 -12.46 -0.55
N PHE A 150 -1.63 -11.73 -1.15
CA PHE A 150 -1.35 -11.80 -2.58
C PHE A 150 -0.92 -13.19 -3.01
N GLN A 151 -0.02 -13.84 -2.27
CA GLN A 151 0.46 -15.20 -2.59
C GLN A 151 -0.66 -16.24 -2.56
N GLY A 152 -1.63 -16.11 -1.64
CA GLY A 152 -2.74 -17.05 -1.49
C GLY A 152 -3.90 -16.79 -2.45
N ASN A 153 -4.09 -15.56 -2.92
CA ASN A 153 -5.18 -15.22 -3.84
C ASN A 153 -4.83 -14.04 -4.77
N PRO A 154 -3.86 -14.20 -5.68
CA PRO A 154 -3.35 -13.10 -6.48
C PRO A 154 -4.40 -12.56 -7.46
N GLN A 155 -5.21 -13.43 -8.06
CA GLN A 155 -6.21 -13.03 -9.04
C GLN A 155 -7.31 -12.14 -8.46
N ARG A 156 -7.77 -12.43 -7.23
CA ARG A 156 -8.74 -11.57 -6.56
C ARG A 156 -8.19 -10.17 -6.31
N ILE A 157 -6.94 -10.06 -5.86
CA ILE A 157 -6.30 -8.75 -5.60
C ILE A 157 -6.11 -7.97 -6.90
N LYS A 158 -5.63 -8.64 -7.96
CA LYS A 158 -5.48 -8.07 -9.30
C LYS A 158 -6.80 -7.55 -9.87
N ALA A 159 -7.87 -8.35 -9.75
CA ALA A 159 -9.20 -7.96 -10.21
C ALA A 159 -9.74 -6.73 -9.46
N GLN A 160 -9.50 -6.63 -8.14
CA GLN A 160 -9.88 -5.46 -7.35
C GLN A 160 -9.17 -4.19 -7.85
N TRP A 161 -7.85 -4.23 -8.02
CA TRP A 161 -7.10 -3.06 -8.50
C TRP A 161 -7.47 -2.67 -9.93
N ALA A 162 -7.71 -3.65 -10.80
CA ALA A 162 -8.17 -3.39 -12.16
C ALA A 162 -9.55 -2.73 -12.16
N GLY A 163 -10.52 -3.30 -11.42
CA GLY A 163 -11.87 -2.76 -11.32
C GLY A 163 -11.90 -1.35 -10.74
N GLU A 164 -11.09 -1.07 -9.71
CA GLU A 164 -10.92 0.28 -9.16
C GLU A 164 -10.34 1.27 -10.17
N PHE A 165 -9.33 0.85 -10.92
CA PHE A 165 -8.68 1.72 -11.90
C PHE A 165 -9.63 2.05 -13.05
N TYR A 166 -10.22 1.03 -13.69
CA TYR A 166 -11.13 1.24 -14.82
C TYR A 166 -12.42 1.94 -14.40
N GLY A 167 -12.97 1.60 -13.23
CA GLY A 167 -14.14 2.30 -12.69
C GLY A 167 -13.90 3.79 -12.47
N ALA A 168 -12.69 4.19 -12.05
CA ALA A 168 -12.35 5.61 -11.94
C ALA A 168 -12.26 6.32 -13.30
N LEU A 169 -11.81 5.64 -14.35
CA LEU A 169 -11.78 6.20 -15.71
C LEU A 169 -13.20 6.37 -16.27
N ASP A 170 -14.07 5.40 -16.02
CA ASP A 170 -15.47 5.43 -16.48
C ASP A 170 -16.27 6.53 -15.77
N GLU A 171 -16.05 6.73 -14.46
CA GLU A 171 -16.66 7.82 -13.69
C GLU A 171 -16.26 9.21 -14.23
N GLU A 172 -14.99 9.40 -14.62
CA GLU A 172 -14.51 10.66 -15.21
C GLU A 172 -15.11 10.89 -16.60
N ALA A 173 -15.16 9.85 -17.44
CA ALA A 173 -15.77 9.94 -18.77
C ALA A 173 -17.26 10.33 -18.69
N ALA A 174 -18.00 9.74 -17.74
CA ALA A 174 -19.42 10.03 -17.54
C ALA A 174 -19.70 11.39 -16.88
N GLY A 175 -18.75 11.96 -16.15
CA GLY A 175 -18.86 13.28 -15.53
C GLY A 175 -18.54 14.45 -16.47
N ASN A 176 -17.99 14.16 -17.66
CA ASN A 176 -17.58 15.14 -18.65
C ASN A 176 -18.55 15.24 -19.85
N ASP A 177 -19.65 14.47 -19.81
CA ASP A 177 -20.84 14.52 -20.69
C ASP A 177 -21.96 15.35 -20.04
#